data_AF-A0A842QW74-F1
#
_entry.id   AF-A0A842QW74-F1
#
_cell.length_a   1.000
_cell.length_b   1.000
_cell.length_c   1.000
_cell.angle_alpha   90.00
_cell.angle_beta   90.00
_cell.angle_gamma   90.00
#
_symmetry.space_group_name_H-M   'P 1'
#
loop_
_entity.id
_entity.type
_entity.pdbx_description
1 polymer ?
#
loop_
_entity_poly.entity_id
_entity_poly.type
_entity_poly.pdbx_seq_one_letter_code
_entity_poly.pdbx_strand_id
1 'polypeptide(L)'
;MVNDFIHLKLEGSTTVIYVDGERFDQCKRILIQIPVENKDAFDEVESIDEIARISSTAHDDDATRYHIDNVELSPESEFWGHCSNLQAWAENSYDTRLLHSNLAFPLLKRLAELGDPVARRVFRFEIVSRLMSGYSGTILFLFLKGYIEFLHDEDIDDLLIHFHDIGIDIEFILELIKHGYLHKLRDEHLQFNVERIYQLFCSKENIEECINLHGTPSVWIDHLGELVRRTCKVPAGSLILAIYPRLLNKHSITDFARLVELSKVMPSHADIQEAYTILANYGCFTMQEDYMRMLAEVTGVEPSEDTLKILYQVDTWWNPAHGYIANRTYHYLDLKFVEMRYACLKALLLQQSLGDDDLEEILASLVDALFLGWELRQKQSKTYLEMVLEQGERPFLEQWMDGLMHAMVTRFGFGWRRVAFFQKKTRLMGNKQFVDWIITKGIPIIEVTVQPGESRHDMQCPGCNSILAFLPPCVCDSCGMLVQVTYQ
;
A
#
# COMPACT_ATOMS: atom_id res chain seq x y z
N MET A 1 37.29 9.49 24.09
CA MET A 1 35.85 9.79 24.22
C MET A 1 35.69 11.24 23.83
N VAL A 2 34.78 11.56 22.91
CA VAL A 2 34.60 12.92 22.40
C VAL A 2 33.53 13.64 23.23
N ASN A 3 32.39 13.01 23.44
CA ASN A 3 31.35 13.41 24.37
C ASN A 3 30.62 12.16 24.90
N ASP A 4 29.49 12.34 25.58
CA ASP A 4 28.70 11.25 26.17
C ASP A 4 28.16 10.24 25.14
N PHE A 5 28.00 10.66 23.88
CA PHE A 5 27.45 9.82 22.82
C PHE A 5 28.52 9.30 21.85
N ILE A 6 29.62 10.04 21.64
CA ILE A 6 30.59 9.77 20.58
C ILE A 6 31.88 9.18 21.15
N HIS A 7 32.21 7.99 20.68
CA HIS A 7 33.46 7.31 20.97
C HIS A 7 34.21 6.96 19.69
N LEU A 8 35.54 6.97 19.74
CA LEU A 8 36.38 6.51 18.65
C LEU A 8 37.26 5.37 19.16
N LYS A 9 37.47 4.37 18.31
CA LYS A 9 38.42 3.29 18.55
C LYS A 9 39.26 3.06 17.30
N LEU A 10 40.54 2.79 17.51
CA LEU A 10 41.41 2.27 16.46
C LEU A 10 41.26 0.75 16.45
N GLU A 11 40.52 0.22 15.49
CA GLU A 11 40.32 -1.22 15.31
C GLU A 11 41.18 -1.73 14.16
N GLY A 12 42.30 -2.38 14.49
CA GLY A 12 43.31 -2.74 13.50
C GLY A 12 44.02 -1.49 12.97
N SER A 13 43.92 -1.25 11.65
CA SER A 13 44.49 -0.06 10.99
C SER A 13 43.41 0.94 10.56
N THR A 14 42.24 0.94 11.21
CA THR A 14 41.11 1.79 10.82
C THR A 14 40.49 2.46 12.03
N THR A 15 40.28 3.77 11.91
CA THR A 15 39.50 4.54 12.88
C THR A 15 38.02 4.25 12.71
N VAL A 16 37.35 3.84 13.80
CA VAL A 16 35.92 3.55 13.83
C VAL A 16 35.24 4.51 14.81
N ILE A 17 34.21 5.19 14.33
CA ILE A 17 33.36 6.08 15.13
C ILE A 17 32.19 5.25 15.67
N TYR A 18 31.86 5.45 16.94
CA TYR A 18 30.68 4.90 17.60
C TYR A 18 29.81 6.03 18.10
N VAL A 19 28.50 5.91 17.91
CA VAL A 19 27.50 6.83 18.45
C VAL A 19 26.52 6.02 19.28
N ASP A 20 26.43 6.29 20.58
CA ASP A 20 25.68 5.50 21.57
C ASP A 20 26.05 4.00 21.56
N GLY A 21 27.36 3.74 21.47
CA GLY A 21 27.90 2.37 21.42
C GLY A 21 27.69 1.64 20.08
N GLU A 22 26.90 2.18 19.16
CA GLU A 22 26.70 1.61 17.83
C GLU A 22 27.74 2.15 16.83
N ARG A 23 28.24 1.26 15.97
CA ARG A 23 29.22 1.62 14.95
C ARG A 23 28.60 2.56 13.91
N PHE A 24 29.28 3.67 13.63
CA PHE A 24 28.86 4.68 12.68
C PHE A 24 29.73 4.61 11.41
N ASP A 25 29.17 4.02 10.34
CA ASP A 25 29.92 3.68 9.13
C ASP A 25 29.98 4.78 8.05
N GLN A 26 29.48 6.00 8.32
CA GLN A 26 29.52 7.08 7.33
C GLN A 26 30.87 7.82 7.33
N CYS A 27 31.54 7.78 6.17
CA CYS A 27 32.78 8.44 5.73
C CYS A 27 34.00 8.40 6.69
N LYS A 28 35.09 7.79 6.23
CA LYS A 28 36.32 7.53 7.01
C LYS A 28 37.51 8.45 6.70
N ARG A 29 37.36 9.46 5.83
CA ARG A 29 38.53 10.25 5.40
C ARG A 29 38.66 11.53 6.20
N ILE A 30 39.84 11.77 6.76
CA ILE A 30 40.25 13.09 7.23
C ILE A 30 40.46 13.97 6.00
N LEU A 31 39.45 14.74 5.66
CA LEU A 31 39.63 15.92 4.84
C LEU A 31 39.97 17.03 5.82
N ILE A 32 41.24 17.44 5.90
CA ILE A 32 41.73 18.77 6.27
C ILE A 32 43.20 18.69 6.70
N GLN A 33 44.10 19.07 5.79
CA GLN A 33 45.22 19.93 6.15
C GLN A 33 44.84 21.32 5.60
N ILE A 34 44.29 22.20 6.43
CA ILE A 34 44.04 23.60 6.03
C ILE A 34 45.40 24.29 6.07
N PRO A 35 45.92 24.82 4.96
CA PRO A 35 47.13 25.62 4.96
C PRO A 35 46.93 26.82 5.87
N VAL A 36 47.75 26.93 6.92
CA VAL A 36 47.65 28.01 7.93
C VAL A 36 47.96 29.40 7.34
N GLU A 37 48.50 29.41 6.12
CA GLU A 37 49.07 30.57 5.43
C GLU A 37 48.02 31.53 4.88
N ASN A 38 46.72 31.18 4.88
CA ASN A 38 45.69 32.00 4.22
C ASN A 38 44.40 32.15 5.05
N LYS A 39 44.52 32.53 6.33
CA LYS A 39 43.38 32.68 7.26
C LYS A 39 42.30 33.64 6.76
N ASP A 40 42.71 34.76 6.17
CA ASP A 40 41.79 35.83 5.74
C ASP A 40 40.87 35.39 4.58
N ALA A 41 41.25 34.36 3.81
CA ALA A 41 40.44 33.81 2.72
C ALA A 41 39.29 32.90 3.21
N PHE A 42 39.27 32.54 4.50
CA PHE A 42 38.28 31.63 5.07
C PHE A 42 37.19 32.33 5.89
N ASP A 43 37.31 33.63 6.14
CA ASP A 43 36.34 34.39 6.93
C ASP A 43 34.97 34.54 6.23
N GLU A 44 34.92 34.39 4.90
CA GLU A 44 33.70 34.43 4.09
C GLU A 44 33.10 33.05 3.79
N VAL A 45 33.76 31.96 4.20
CA VAL A 45 33.36 30.61 3.79
C VAL A 45 32.36 30.00 4.77
N GLU A 46 31.18 29.63 4.27
CA GLU A 46 30.09 29.10 5.10
C GLU A 46 30.24 27.61 5.44
N SER A 47 31.14 26.88 4.76
CA SER A 47 31.39 25.46 5.04
C SER A 47 32.74 24.93 4.55
N ILE A 48 33.26 23.87 5.17
CA ILE A 48 34.45 23.15 4.69
C ILE A 48 34.27 22.64 3.25
N ASP A 49 33.05 22.31 2.85
CA ASP A 49 32.76 21.83 1.50
C ASP A 49 33.02 22.91 0.44
N GLU A 50 32.71 24.16 0.77
CA GLU A 50 32.98 25.31 -0.09
C GLU A 50 34.49 25.55 -0.21
N ILE A 51 35.25 25.39 0.89
CA ILE A 51 36.72 25.39 0.86
C ILE A 51 37.25 24.31 -0.10
N ALA A 52 36.71 23.09 -0.01
CA ALA A 52 37.11 21.99 -0.87
C ALA A 52 36.81 22.28 -2.36
N ARG A 53 35.70 22.97 -2.65
CA ARG A 53 35.35 23.41 -4.02
C ARG A 53 36.29 24.51 -4.50
N ILE A 54 36.51 25.56 -3.72
CA ILE A 54 37.40 26.68 -4.09
C ILE A 54 38.82 26.16 -4.35
N SER A 55 39.31 25.27 -3.48
CA SER A 55 40.58 24.56 -3.64
C SER A 55 40.67 23.80 -4.95
N SER A 56 39.56 23.17 -5.39
CA SER A 56 39.52 22.42 -6.64
C SER A 56 39.46 23.30 -7.88
N THR A 57 38.80 24.46 -7.82
CA THR A 57 38.62 25.37 -8.97
C THR A 57 39.77 26.37 -9.17
N ALA A 58 40.54 26.68 -8.12
CA ALA A 58 41.65 27.63 -8.21
C ALA A 58 42.90 27.06 -8.93
N HIS A 59 42.92 25.79 -9.33
CA HIS A 59 44.11 25.09 -9.85
C HIS A 59 43.88 24.40 -11.21
N ASP A 60 43.01 24.97 -12.05
CA ASP A 60 42.85 24.53 -13.45
C ASP A 60 44.05 24.92 -14.36
N ASP A 61 45.02 25.67 -13.84
CA ASP A 61 46.34 25.84 -14.47
C ASP A 61 47.27 24.69 -14.06
N ASP A 62 47.32 23.68 -14.94
CA ASP A 62 48.38 22.71 -15.23
C ASP A 62 49.33 22.29 -14.07
N ALA A 63 49.26 21.00 -13.71
CA ALA A 63 50.22 20.22 -12.91
C ALA A 63 50.19 20.29 -11.36
N THR A 64 49.31 21.05 -10.72
CA THR A 64 49.16 21.02 -9.24
C THR A 64 47.76 20.68 -8.77
N ARG A 65 47.17 19.58 -9.26
CA ARG A 65 46.23 18.84 -8.40
C ARG A 65 47.01 18.43 -7.18
N TYR A 66 46.86 19.16 -6.08
CA TYR A 66 47.49 18.85 -4.81
C TYR A 66 47.25 17.36 -4.52
N HIS A 67 48.32 16.58 -4.64
CA HIS A 67 48.43 15.19 -4.19
C HIS A 67 48.39 15.14 -2.65
N ILE A 68 47.39 15.79 -2.01
CA ILE A 68 47.09 15.61 -0.59
C ILE A 68 46.66 14.15 -0.34
N ASP A 69 46.20 13.44 -1.37
CA ASP A 69 45.86 12.02 -1.33
C ASP A 69 47.05 11.06 -1.11
N ASN A 70 48.31 11.53 -1.13
CA ASN A 70 49.49 10.65 -1.07
C ASN A 70 50.35 10.76 0.19
N VAL A 71 49.95 11.56 1.19
CA VAL A 71 50.62 11.47 2.50
C VAL A 71 50.02 10.27 3.24
N GLU A 72 50.68 9.12 3.14
CA GLU A 72 50.36 7.95 3.97
C GLU A 72 50.61 8.30 5.44
N LEU A 73 49.55 8.74 6.14
CA LEU A 73 49.56 8.88 7.58
C LEU A 73 49.55 7.50 8.23
N SER A 74 50.28 7.34 9.33
CA SER A 74 50.13 6.11 10.13
C SER A 74 48.70 6.02 10.67
N PRO A 75 48.13 4.82 10.85
CA PRO A 75 46.78 4.65 11.40
C PRO A 75 46.58 5.38 12.74
N GLU A 76 47.62 5.46 13.57
CA GLU A 76 47.59 6.20 14.84
C GLU A 76 47.52 7.71 14.61
N SER A 77 48.28 8.24 13.65
CA SER A 77 48.29 9.67 13.32
C SER A 77 46.94 10.11 12.76
N GLU A 78 46.36 9.30 11.88
CA GLU A 78 44.99 9.50 11.39
C GLU A 78 43.99 9.42 12.55
N PHE A 79 44.06 8.40 13.41
CA PHE A 79 43.19 8.29 14.57
C PHE A 79 43.22 9.53 15.48
N TRP A 80 44.41 10.05 15.77
CA TRP A 80 44.58 11.29 16.55
C TRP A 80 43.99 12.52 15.85
N GLY A 81 44.15 12.62 14.53
CA GLY A 81 43.54 13.69 13.74
C GLY A 81 42.00 13.63 13.80
N HIS A 82 41.41 12.45 13.62
CA HIS A 82 39.96 12.25 13.74
C HIS A 82 39.44 12.58 15.14
N CYS A 83 40.13 12.13 16.19
CA CYS A 83 39.75 12.43 17.58
C CYS A 83 39.77 13.94 17.82
N SER A 84 40.83 14.63 17.39
CA SER A 84 40.98 16.08 17.59
C SER A 84 39.92 16.87 16.83
N ASN A 85 39.62 16.50 15.58
CA ASN A 85 38.60 17.18 14.78
C ASN A 85 37.19 17.00 15.37
N LEU A 86 36.82 15.77 15.75
CA LEU A 86 35.51 15.51 16.37
C LEU A 86 35.39 16.13 17.75
N GLN A 87 36.47 16.17 18.53
CA GLN A 87 36.50 16.86 19.82
C GLN A 87 36.31 18.36 19.65
N ALA A 88 37.07 19.00 18.76
CA ALA A 88 36.91 20.42 18.47
C ALA A 88 35.48 20.73 17.97
N TRP A 89 34.93 19.89 17.10
CA TRP A 89 33.56 20.01 16.63
C TRP A 89 32.52 19.94 17.76
N ALA A 90 32.63 18.94 18.65
CA ALA A 90 31.71 18.80 19.78
C ALA A 90 31.85 19.94 20.81
N GLU A 91 33.08 20.38 21.10
CA GLU A 91 33.36 21.48 22.04
C GLU A 91 32.86 22.83 21.52
N ASN A 92 32.82 23.02 20.19
CA ASN A 92 32.27 24.22 19.55
C ASN A 92 30.79 24.07 19.21
N SER A 93 30.04 23.36 20.06
CA SER A 93 28.58 23.20 19.93
C SER A 93 28.14 22.68 18.56
N TYR A 94 28.90 21.74 18.01
CA TYR A 94 28.64 21.09 16.72
C TYR A 94 28.68 22.02 15.49
N ASP A 95 29.49 23.07 15.53
CA ASP A 95 29.71 23.98 14.38
C ASP A 95 30.06 23.21 13.09
N THR A 96 29.14 23.19 12.14
CA THR A 96 29.25 22.44 10.87
C THR A 96 30.38 22.92 9.97
N ARG A 97 31.00 24.06 10.28
CA ARG A 97 32.20 24.57 9.60
C ARG A 97 33.48 23.89 10.06
N LEU A 98 33.44 23.05 11.09
CA LEU A 98 34.62 22.34 11.63
C LEU A 98 34.75 20.89 11.15
N LEU A 99 33.69 20.33 10.55
CA LEU A 99 33.71 19.02 9.92
C LEU A 99 33.12 19.09 8.51
N HIS A 100 33.65 18.30 7.59
CA HIS A 100 33.06 18.13 6.27
C HIS A 100 31.59 17.66 6.38
N SER A 101 30.69 18.17 5.53
CA SER A 101 29.24 17.94 5.67
C SER A 101 28.84 16.45 5.63
N ASN A 102 29.52 15.66 4.78
CA ASN A 102 29.40 14.20 4.67
C ASN A 102 29.58 13.45 6.00
N LEU A 103 30.25 14.04 7.00
CA LEU A 103 30.36 13.48 8.35
C LEU A 103 29.53 14.29 9.36
N ALA A 104 29.62 15.62 9.31
CA ALA A 104 28.97 16.52 10.26
C ALA A 104 27.45 16.32 10.28
N PHE A 105 26.83 16.32 9.10
CA PHE A 105 25.37 16.32 8.99
C PHE A 105 24.75 14.97 9.38
N PRO A 106 25.30 13.82 8.96
CA PRO A 106 24.86 12.52 9.45
C PRO A 106 25.08 12.31 10.97
N LEU A 107 26.19 12.81 11.52
CA LEU A 107 26.42 12.75 12.98
C LEU A 107 25.41 13.60 13.74
N LEU A 108 25.18 14.84 13.30
CA LEU A 108 24.14 15.72 13.87
C LEU A 108 22.78 15.04 13.91
N LYS A 109 22.38 14.41 12.79
CA LYS A 109 21.13 13.66 12.72
C LYS A 109 21.07 12.57 13.80
N ARG A 110 22.11 11.74 13.89
CA ARG A 110 22.13 10.62 14.85
C ARG A 110 22.06 11.11 16.29
N LEU A 111 22.79 12.18 16.62
CA LEU A 111 22.76 12.78 17.96
C LEU A 111 21.40 13.42 18.27
N ALA A 112 20.75 14.06 17.29
CA ALA A 112 19.42 14.64 17.44
C ALA A 112 18.34 13.57 17.71
N GLU A 113 18.44 12.42 17.03
CA GLU A 113 17.60 11.23 17.25
C GLU A 113 17.79 10.63 18.65
N LEU A 114 19.03 10.61 19.15
CA LEU A 114 19.36 10.17 20.51
C LEU A 114 18.94 11.18 21.60
N GLY A 115 18.49 12.36 21.21
CA GLY A 115 17.94 13.35 22.12
C GLY A 115 18.94 14.36 22.67
N ASP A 116 20.13 14.49 22.08
CA ASP A 116 21.03 15.60 22.41
C ASP A 116 20.37 16.94 22.05
N PRO A 117 20.08 17.81 23.04
CA PRO A 117 19.34 19.05 22.80
C PRO A 117 20.13 20.08 21.99
N VAL A 118 21.47 20.08 22.08
CA VAL A 118 22.33 20.97 21.31
C VAL A 118 22.39 20.48 19.87
N ALA A 119 22.64 19.19 19.65
CA ALA A 119 22.68 18.62 18.31
C ALA A 119 21.33 18.75 17.59
N ARG A 120 20.21 18.54 18.29
CA ARG A 120 18.87 18.73 17.72
C ARG A 120 18.64 20.16 17.24
N ARG A 121 19.06 21.15 18.04
CA ARG A 121 18.94 22.57 17.68
C ARG A 121 19.79 22.91 16.46
N VAL A 122 21.06 22.48 16.47
CA VAL A 122 22.00 22.75 15.36
C VAL A 122 21.54 22.03 14.10
N PHE A 123 21.10 20.78 14.19
CA PHE A 123 20.61 20.02 13.05
C PHE A 123 19.37 20.67 12.41
N ARG A 124 18.39 21.09 13.22
CA ARG A 124 17.22 21.86 12.77
C ARG A 124 17.66 23.13 12.03
N PHE A 125 18.53 23.93 12.65
CA PHE A 125 19.03 25.17 12.05
C PHE A 125 19.73 24.93 10.70
N GLU A 126 20.54 23.87 10.60
CA GLU A 126 21.20 23.49 9.36
C GLU A 126 20.24 23.07 8.25
N ILE A 127 19.16 22.35 8.61
CA ILE A 127 18.11 22.02 7.65
C ILE A 127 17.45 23.30 7.14
N VAL A 128 17.06 24.22 8.03
CA VAL A 128 16.43 25.50 7.65
C VAL A 128 17.36 26.33 6.76
N SER A 129 18.61 26.53 7.18
CA SER A 129 19.62 27.27 6.41
C SER A 129 19.78 26.72 4.99
N ARG A 130 19.88 25.39 4.86
CA ARG A 130 20.00 24.72 3.57
C ARG A 130 18.76 24.83 2.71
N LEU A 131 17.56 24.82 3.29
CA LEU A 131 16.32 25.08 2.57
C LEU A 131 16.28 26.53 2.09
N MET A 132 16.62 27.50 2.96
CA MET A 132 16.65 28.93 2.63
C MET A 132 17.62 29.26 1.49
N SER A 133 18.67 28.45 1.27
CA SER A 133 19.58 28.61 0.12
C SER A 133 18.89 28.51 -1.24
N GLY A 134 17.70 27.90 -1.32
CA GLY A 134 16.94 27.75 -2.57
C GLY A 134 17.53 26.73 -3.56
N TYR A 135 18.65 26.06 -3.23
CA TYR A 135 19.27 25.11 -4.15
C TYR A 135 18.46 23.83 -4.27
N SER A 136 17.81 23.63 -5.43
CA SER A 136 16.85 22.54 -5.68
C SER A 136 17.37 21.15 -5.35
N GLY A 137 18.64 20.85 -5.67
CA GLY A 137 19.26 19.56 -5.35
C GLY A 137 19.38 19.30 -3.84
N THR A 138 19.69 20.35 -3.06
CA THR A 138 19.75 20.27 -1.60
C THR A 138 18.35 20.11 -1.02
N ILE A 139 17.39 20.91 -1.50
CA ILE A 139 16.00 20.84 -1.07
C ILE A 139 15.46 19.41 -1.27
N LEU A 140 15.55 18.88 -2.50
CA LEU A 140 15.11 17.53 -2.83
C LEU A 140 15.80 16.45 -1.98
N PHE A 141 17.10 16.59 -1.73
CA PHE A 141 17.82 15.68 -0.85
C PHE A 141 17.26 15.68 0.59
N LEU A 142 16.97 16.86 1.16
CA LEU A 142 16.40 16.98 2.51
C LEU A 142 15.01 16.34 2.59
N PHE A 143 14.19 16.51 1.55
CA PHE A 143 12.88 15.86 1.43
C PHE A 143 12.98 14.33 1.36
N LEU A 144 13.77 13.82 0.42
CA LEU A 144 13.95 12.37 0.20
C LEU A 144 14.53 11.65 1.43
N LYS A 145 15.35 12.35 2.23
CA LYS A 145 15.92 11.79 3.46
C LYS A 145 15.02 11.93 4.68
N GLY A 146 13.85 12.57 4.54
CA GLY A 146 12.90 12.76 5.63
C GLY A 146 13.35 13.77 6.68
N TYR A 147 14.25 14.70 6.33
CA TYR A 147 14.82 15.63 7.31
C TYR A 147 13.86 16.75 7.68
N ILE A 148 12.83 16.98 6.85
CA ILE A 148 11.74 17.91 7.13
C ILE A 148 10.99 17.53 8.43
N GLU A 149 11.03 16.26 8.85
CA GLU A 149 10.42 15.81 10.10
C GLU A 149 11.03 16.47 11.35
N PHE A 150 12.29 16.92 11.28
CA PHE A 150 12.98 17.59 12.38
C PHE A 150 12.63 19.08 12.50
N LEU A 151 11.89 19.63 11.53
CA LEU A 151 11.42 21.00 11.54
C LEU A 151 10.12 21.13 12.33
N HIS A 152 10.02 22.22 13.09
CA HIS A 152 8.79 22.62 13.74
C HIS A 152 7.93 23.44 12.78
N ASP A 153 6.65 23.59 13.12
CA ASP A 153 5.70 24.35 12.31
C ASP A 153 6.17 25.80 12.11
N GLU A 154 6.81 26.42 13.12
CA GLU A 154 7.35 27.78 12.98
C GLU A 154 8.48 27.86 11.94
N ASP A 155 9.32 26.81 11.81
CA ASP A 155 10.36 26.81 10.76
C ASP A 155 9.74 26.76 9.37
N ILE A 156 8.67 25.98 9.23
CA ILE A 156 7.96 25.84 7.96
C ILE A 156 7.30 27.17 7.60
N ASP A 157 6.73 27.87 8.58
CA ASP A 157 6.18 29.21 8.41
C ASP A 157 7.25 30.21 7.94
N ASP A 158 8.41 30.24 8.60
CA ASP A 158 9.54 31.11 8.25
C ASP A 158 10.07 30.79 6.83
N LEU A 159 10.17 29.51 6.48
CA LEU A 159 10.56 29.07 5.14
C LEU A 159 9.57 29.50 4.07
N LEU A 160 8.26 29.40 4.34
CA LEU A 160 7.24 29.80 3.40
C LEU A 160 7.23 31.31 3.17
N ILE A 161 7.46 32.10 4.22
CA ILE A 161 7.64 33.56 4.12
C ILE A 161 8.87 33.86 3.23
N HIS A 162 10.01 33.23 3.53
CA HIS A 162 11.23 33.40 2.74
C HIS A 162 11.05 33.03 1.27
N PHE A 163 10.45 31.87 0.99
CA PHE A 163 10.19 31.44 -0.38
C PHE A 163 9.17 32.31 -1.11
N HIS A 164 8.21 32.88 -0.39
CA HIS A 164 7.28 33.85 -0.97
C HIS A 164 8.00 35.11 -1.43
N ASP A 165 8.90 35.65 -0.60
CA ASP A 165 9.68 36.85 -0.91
C ASP A 165 10.58 36.69 -2.15
N ILE A 166 11.08 35.47 -2.40
CA ILE A 166 11.91 35.15 -3.58
C ILE A 166 11.13 34.51 -4.74
N GLY A 167 9.81 34.34 -4.61
CA GLY A 167 8.93 33.83 -5.67
C GLY A 167 9.01 32.32 -5.94
N ILE A 168 9.39 31.52 -4.95
CA ILE A 168 9.56 30.05 -5.01
C ILE A 168 8.54 29.31 -4.11
N ASP A 169 7.59 30.04 -3.51
CA ASP A 169 6.64 29.50 -2.51
C ASP A 169 5.89 28.26 -2.99
N ILE A 170 5.41 28.26 -4.24
CA ILE A 170 4.54 27.20 -4.73
C ILE A 170 5.32 25.92 -5.05
N GLU A 171 6.51 26.01 -5.64
CA GLU A 171 7.35 24.84 -5.90
C GLU A 171 7.71 24.13 -4.58
N PHE A 172 8.06 24.88 -3.55
CA PHE A 172 8.33 24.32 -2.22
C PHE A 172 7.08 23.69 -1.58
N ILE A 173 5.92 24.35 -1.67
CA ILE A 173 4.64 23.79 -1.21
C ILE A 173 4.33 22.47 -1.92
N LEU A 174 4.59 22.38 -3.23
CA LEU A 174 4.37 21.15 -3.97
C LEU A 174 5.27 20.02 -3.48
N GLU A 175 6.54 20.28 -3.21
CA GLU A 175 7.44 19.27 -2.64
C GLU A 175 6.97 18.79 -1.27
N LEU A 176 6.49 19.70 -0.39
CA LEU A 176 5.86 19.31 0.87
C LEU A 176 4.67 18.38 0.65
N ILE A 177 3.78 18.71 -0.28
CA ILE A 177 2.61 17.90 -0.58
C ILE A 177 3.03 16.54 -1.15
N LYS A 178 3.92 16.51 -2.16
CA LYS A 178 4.41 15.27 -2.80
C LYS A 178 4.97 14.30 -1.78
N HIS A 179 5.71 14.81 -0.80
CA HIS A 179 6.35 13.99 0.23
C HIS A 179 5.49 13.73 1.48
N GLY A 180 4.21 14.11 1.49
CA GLY A 180 3.28 13.81 2.59
C GLY A 180 3.35 14.75 3.79
N TYR A 181 4.05 15.87 3.65
CA TYR A 181 4.17 16.92 4.68
C TYR A 181 3.04 17.94 4.63
N LEU A 182 1.91 17.61 3.99
CA LEU A 182 0.75 18.50 3.94
C LEU A 182 0.29 18.89 5.35
N HIS A 183 0.38 18.00 6.33
CA HIS A 183 0.05 18.28 7.73
C HIS A 183 0.88 19.41 8.38
N LYS A 184 2.08 19.72 7.85
CA LYS A 184 2.95 20.81 8.32
C LYS A 184 2.59 22.18 7.74
N LEU A 185 1.76 22.22 6.69
CA LEU A 185 1.29 23.48 6.13
C LEU A 185 0.13 24.01 6.98
N ARG A 186 0.05 25.33 7.22
CA ARG A 186 -1.15 25.98 7.75
C ARG A 186 -2.21 26.18 6.66
N ASP A 187 -3.49 26.26 7.02
CA ASP A 187 -4.58 26.43 6.05
C ASP A 187 -4.45 27.74 5.25
N GLU A 188 -3.93 28.80 5.88
CA GLU A 188 -3.72 30.11 5.26
C GLU A 188 -2.77 30.03 4.05
N HIS A 189 -1.72 29.21 4.15
CA HIS A 189 -0.74 29.00 3.08
C HIS A 189 -1.38 28.30 1.86
N LEU A 190 -2.26 27.34 2.12
CA LEU A 190 -2.99 26.63 1.07
C LEU A 190 -4.02 27.54 0.40
N GLN A 191 -4.71 28.37 1.16
CA GLN A 191 -5.79 29.22 0.65
C GLN A 191 -5.32 30.29 -0.32
N PHE A 192 -4.13 30.87 -0.11
CA PHE A 192 -3.59 31.96 -0.93
C PHE A 192 -3.32 31.54 -2.38
N ASN A 193 -2.91 30.28 -2.59
CA ASN A 193 -2.48 29.77 -3.90
C ASN A 193 -3.21 28.50 -4.37
N VAL A 194 -4.31 28.13 -3.74
CA VAL A 194 -5.02 26.86 -3.97
C VAL A 194 -5.23 26.48 -5.44
N GLU A 195 -5.63 27.43 -6.29
CA GLU A 195 -5.86 27.15 -7.70
C GLU A 195 -4.56 26.82 -8.44
N ARG A 196 -3.48 27.56 -8.17
CA ARG A 196 -2.17 27.30 -8.75
C ARG A 196 -1.55 26.02 -8.18
N ILE A 197 -1.76 25.75 -6.89
CA ILE A 197 -1.40 24.47 -6.26
C ILE A 197 -2.12 23.33 -6.97
N TYR A 198 -3.43 23.41 -7.21
CA TYR A 198 -4.15 22.37 -7.94
C TYR A 198 -3.66 22.19 -9.37
N GLN A 199 -3.46 23.29 -10.11
CA GLN A 199 -2.96 23.22 -11.49
C GLN A 199 -1.62 22.51 -11.58
N LEU A 200 -0.70 22.82 -10.67
CA LEU A 200 0.62 22.18 -10.66
C LEU A 200 0.57 20.78 -10.07
N PHE A 201 -0.08 20.56 -8.93
CA PHE A 201 -0.16 19.25 -8.28
C PHE A 201 -0.90 18.21 -9.13
N CYS A 202 -1.87 18.66 -9.94
CA CYS A 202 -2.58 17.82 -10.91
C CYS A 202 -1.93 17.83 -12.31
N SER A 203 -0.75 18.42 -12.48
CA SER A 203 -0.02 18.38 -13.75
C SER A 203 0.41 16.95 -14.07
N LYS A 204 0.72 16.70 -15.35
CA LYS A 204 1.16 15.37 -15.77
C LYS A 204 2.42 14.92 -15.05
N GLU A 205 3.39 15.81 -15.05
CA GLU A 205 4.73 15.59 -14.54
C GLU A 205 4.68 15.30 -13.04
N ASN A 206 3.93 16.09 -12.27
CA ASN A 206 3.86 15.95 -10.82
C ASN A 206 3.07 14.71 -10.37
N ILE A 207 2.03 14.31 -11.12
CA ILE A 207 1.32 13.05 -10.84
C ILE A 207 2.24 11.86 -11.09
N GLU A 208 2.96 11.84 -12.21
CA GLU A 208 3.90 10.76 -12.53
C GLU A 208 5.02 10.68 -11.49
N GLU A 209 5.57 11.84 -11.09
CA GLU A 209 6.56 11.93 -10.02
C GLU A 209 6.02 11.41 -8.69
N CYS A 210 4.84 11.84 -8.25
CA CYS A 210 4.21 11.31 -7.02
C CYS A 210 4.06 9.79 -7.06
N ILE A 211 3.58 9.26 -8.18
CA ILE A 211 3.38 7.80 -8.31
C ILE A 211 4.73 7.08 -8.32
N ASN A 212 5.76 7.66 -8.94
CA ASN A 212 7.10 7.07 -8.94
C ASN A 212 7.72 7.10 -7.53
N LEU A 213 7.49 8.17 -6.75
CA LEU A 213 7.96 8.30 -5.37
C LEU A 213 7.30 7.27 -4.45
N HIS A 214 5.99 7.04 -4.59
CA HIS A 214 5.22 6.22 -3.65
C HIS A 214 4.88 4.82 -4.16
N GLY A 215 5.15 4.53 -5.43
CA GLY A 215 4.82 3.27 -6.10
C GLY A 215 3.32 3.07 -6.40
N THR A 216 2.44 3.99 -6.00
CA THR A 216 0.98 3.87 -6.19
C THR A 216 0.30 5.22 -6.39
N PRO A 217 -0.76 5.32 -7.23
CA PRO A 217 -1.63 6.50 -7.30
C PRO A 217 -2.38 6.82 -6.00
N SER A 218 -2.60 5.83 -5.12
CA SER A 218 -3.41 6.02 -3.92
C SER A 218 -2.87 7.14 -3.01
N VAL A 219 -1.54 7.23 -2.84
CA VAL A 219 -0.93 8.29 -2.01
C VAL A 219 -1.16 9.68 -2.60
N TRP A 220 -1.08 9.82 -3.92
CA TRP A 220 -1.40 11.09 -4.58
C TRP A 220 -2.88 11.46 -4.39
N ILE A 221 -3.80 10.50 -4.46
CA ILE A 221 -5.22 10.73 -4.19
C ILE A 221 -5.48 11.10 -2.73
N ASP A 222 -4.77 10.45 -1.79
CA ASP A 222 -4.85 10.79 -0.36
C ASP A 222 -4.44 12.25 -0.13
N HIS A 223 -3.33 12.67 -0.73
CA HIS A 223 -2.86 14.05 -0.68
C HIS A 223 -3.85 15.01 -1.34
N LEU A 224 -4.43 14.64 -2.49
CA LEU A 224 -5.46 15.46 -3.14
C LEU A 224 -6.71 15.59 -2.27
N GLY A 225 -7.18 14.50 -1.68
CA GLY A 225 -8.34 14.50 -0.79
C GLY A 225 -8.12 15.34 0.45
N GLU A 226 -6.91 15.29 1.02
CA GLU A 226 -6.49 16.18 2.11
C GLU A 226 -6.51 17.66 1.68
N LEU A 227 -5.95 17.99 0.51
CA LEU A 227 -6.01 19.35 -0.04
C LEU A 227 -7.45 19.84 -0.21
N VAL A 228 -8.33 19.01 -0.78
CA VAL A 228 -9.76 19.33 -0.95
C VAL A 228 -10.43 19.60 0.39
N ARG A 229 -10.17 18.75 1.38
CA ARG A 229 -10.76 18.88 2.72
C ARG A 229 -10.32 20.15 3.42
N ARG A 230 -9.02 20.46 3.38
CA ARG A 230 -8.44 21.62 4.06
C ARG A 230 -8.78 22.95 3.40
N THR A 231 -8.79 22.99 2.07
CA THR A 231 -9.09 24.21 1.33
C THR A 231 -10.58 24.45 1.13
N CYS A 232 -11.41 23.42 1.36
CA CYS A 232 -12.83 23.40 1.00
C CYS A 232 -13.09 23.73 -0.49
N LYS A 233 -12.08 23.53 -1.34
CA LYS A 233 -12.15 23.79 -2.78
C LYS A 233 -11.90 22.49 -3.53
N VAL A 234 -12.55 22.37 -4.67
CA VAL A 234 -12.40 21.23 -5.56
C VAL A 234 -11.55 21.68 -6.75
N PRO A 235 -10.60 20.87 -7.25
CA PRO A 235 -9.84 21.19 -8.45
C PRO A 235 -10.78 21.44 -9.63
N ALA A 236 -10.38 22.31 -10.56
CA ALA A 236 -11.15 22.53 -11.78
C ALA A 236 -11.44 21.18 -12.48
N GLY A 237 -12.68 20.98 -12.92
CA GLY A 237 -13.08 19.71 -13.51
C GLY A 237 -12.26 19.29 -14.73
N SER A 238 -11.76 20.26 -15.52
CA SER A 238 -10.84 20.00 -16.62
C SER A 238 -9.52 19.36 -16.17
N LEU A 239 -8.99 19.72 -14.99
CA LEU A 239 -7.79 19.10 -14.42
C LEU A 239 -8.09 17.65 -14.05
N ILE A 240 -9.21 17.39 -13.36
CA ILE A 240 -9.60 16.05 -12.94
C ILE A 240 -9.84 15.13 -14.14
N LEU A 241 -10.56 15.62 -15.15
CA LEU A 241 -10.83 14.86 -16.37
C LEU A 241 -9.54 14.43 -17.10
N ALA A 242 -8.47 15.24 -17.04
CA ALA A 242 -7.18 14.89 -17.63
C ALA A 242 -6.44 13.75 -16.88
N ILE A 243 -6.89 13.41 -15.67
CA ILE A 243 -6.26 12.41 -14.80
C ILE A 243 -6.90 11.03 -14.98
N TYR A 244 -8.21 10.99 -15.25
CA TYR A 244 -8.98 9.75 -15.35
C TYR A 244 -8.36 8.68 -16.25
N PRO A 245 -7.94 8.99 -17.50
CA PRO A 245 -7.34 7.97 -18.36
C PRO A 245 -6.08 7.32 -17.77
N ARG A 246 -5.35 8.02 -16.89
CA ARG A 246 -4.13 7.49 -16.27
C ARG A 246 -4.40 6.54 -15.12
N LEU A 247 -5.41 6.83 -14.30
CA LEU A 247 -5.83 5.92 -13.23
C LEU A 247 -6.38 4.62 -13.81
N LEU A 248 -7.10 4.73 -14.92
CA LEU A 248 -7.60 3.57 -15.67
C LEU A 248 -6.46 2.72 -16.27
N ASN A 249 -5.44 3.36 -16.87
CA ASN A 249 -4.26 2.67 -17.40
C ASN A 249 -3.38 2.02 -16.33
N LYS A 250 -3.32 2.59 -15.12
CA LYS A 250 -2.63 1.98 -13.98
C LYS A 250 -3.50 0.99 -13.21
N HIS A 251 -4.71 0.75 -13.71
CA HIS A 251 -5.60 -0.29 -13.26
C HIS A 251 -6.01 -0.19 -11.78
N SER A 252 -6.08 1.04 -11.26
CA SER A 252 -6.53 1.29 -9.90
C SER A 252 -7.96 1.84 -9.92
N ILE A 253 -8.95 0.95 -10.06
CA ILE A 253 -10.37 1.34 -10.08
C ILE A 253 -10.80 1.95 -8.75
N THR A 254 -10.31 1.42 -7.62
CA THR A 254 -10.58 2.00 -6.30
C THR A 254 -10.14 3.47 -6.27
N ASP A 255 -8.95 3.77 -6.79
CA ASP A 255 -8.44 5.13 -6.88
C ASP A 255 -9.28 6.00 -7.85
N PHE A 256 -9.72 5.44 -8.98
CA PHE A 256 -10.64 6.12 -9.88
C PHE A 256 -11.95 6.51 -9.17
N ALA A 257 -12.60 5.55 -8.49
CA ALA A 257 -13.83 5.78 -7.75
C ALA A 257 -13.66 6.83 -6.65
N ARG A 258 -12.56 6.75 -5.89
CA ARG A 258 -12.20 7.75 -4.88
C ARG A 258 -11.99 9.13 -5.49
N LEU A 259 -11.37 9.23 -6.66
CA LEU A 259 -11.18 10.52 -7.34
C LEU A 259 -12.52 11.12 -7.79
N VAL A 260 -13.45 10.31 -8.31
CA VAL A 260 -14.80 10.76 -8.67
C VAL A 260 -15.53 11.30 -7.44
N GLU A 261 -15.49 10.57 -6.33
CA GLU A 261 -16.11 10.97 -5.06
C GLU A 261 -15.51 12.28 -4.51
N LEU A 262 -14.18 12.35 -4.46
CA LEU A 262 -13.45 13.52 -3.95
C LEU A 262 -13.68 14.77 -4.80
N SER A 263 -13.63 14.61 -6.12
CA SER A 263 -13.77 15.74 -7.04
C SER A 263 -15.21 16.14 -7.28
N LYS A 264 -16.18 15.23 -7.13
CA LYS A 264 -17.56 15.40 -7.62
C LYS A 264 -17.63 15.78 -9.12
N VAL A 265 -16.54 15.55 -9.87
CA VAL A 265 -16.45 15.83 -11.30
C VAL A 265 -16.71 14.52 -12.01
N MET A 266 -17.88 14.41 -12.63
CA MET A 266 -18.25 13.21 -13.35
C MET A 266 -17.40 13.05 -14.63
N PRO A 267 -16.75 11.89 -14.83
CA PRO A 267 -16.13 11.56 -16.10
C PRO A 267 -17.19 11.51 -17.21
N SER A 268 -16.77 11.63 -18.47
CA SER A 268 -17.72 11.43 -19.56
C SER A 268 -18.25 9.99 -19.55
N HIS A 269 -19.46 9.78 -20.09
CA HIS A 269 -19.99 8.43 -20.24
C HIS A 269 -19.00 7.51 -21.00
N ALA A 270 -18.26 8.06 -21.97
CA ALA A 270 -17.24 7.31 -22.70
C ALA A 270 -16.08 6.86 -21.79
N ASP A 271 -15.56 7.74 -20.93
CA ASP A 271 -14.49 7.39 -19.97
C ASP A 271 -14.95 6.32 -18.98
N ILE A 272 -16.21 6.39 -18.53
CA ILE A 272 -16.79 5.39 -17.61
C ILE A 272 -16.94 4.04 -18.33
N GLN A 273 -17.39 4.01 -19.58
CA GLN A 273 -17.47 2.77 -20.37
C GLN A 273 -16.10 2.18 -20.70
N GLU A 274 -15.08 3.02 -20.90
CA GLU A 274 -13.69 2.58 -21.04
C GLU A 274 -13.19 1.93 -19.74
N ALA A 275 -13.46 2.53 -18.59
CA ALA A 275 -13.14 1.96 -17.27
C ALA A 275 -13.76 0.58 -17.07
N TYR A 276 -15.05 0.45 -17.40
CA TYR A 276 -15.77 -0.81 -17.41
C TYR A 276 -15.14 -1.84 -18.33
N THR A 277 -14.70 -1.43 -19.53
CA THR A 277 -14.06 -2.32 -20.49
C THR A 277 -12.69 -2.79 -20.01
N ILE A 278 -11.90 -1.91 -19.40
CA ILE A 278 -10.64 -2.28 -18.75
C ILE A 278 -10.91 -3.30 -17.65
N LEU A 279 -11.89 -3.03 -16.78
CA LEU A 279 -12.36 -3.96 -15.75
C LEU A 279 -12.74 -5.31 -16.32
N ALA A 280 -13.55 -5.38 -17.37
CA ALA A 280 -14.00 -6.62 -17.97
C ALA A 280 -12.86 -7.50 -18.51
N ASN A 281 -11.72 -6.89 -18.86
CA ASN A 281 -10.52 -7.60 -19.32
C ASN A 281 -9.62 -8.12 -18.18
N TYR A 282 -9.88 -7.76 -16.91
CA TYR A 282 -9.15 -8.28 -15.76
C TYR A 282 -9.54 -9.72 -15.42
N GLY A 283 -8.72 -10.74 -15.70
CA GLY A 283 -9.08 -12.17 -15.54
C GLY A 283 -9.45 -12.71 -14.13
N CYS A 284 -9.85 -11.88 -13.15
CA CYS A 284 -10.35 -12.31 -11.84
C CYS A 284 -11.83 -11.89 -11.62
N PHE A 285 -12.74 -12.80 -11.98
CA PHE A 285 -14.20 -12.58 -12.01
C PHE A 285 -14.80 -11.97 -10.72
N THR A 286 -14.44 -12.49 -9.55
CA THR A 286 -15.04 -12.04 -8.28
C THR A 286 -14.65 -10.61 -7.91
N MET A 287 -13.44 -10.16 -8.28
CA MET A 287 -13.05 -8.76 -8.05
C MET A 287 -13.70 -7.82 -9.07
N GLN A 288 -13.95 -8.29 -10.30
CA GLN A 288 -14.56 -7.47 -11.34
C GLN A 288 -15.99 -7.06 -10.99
N GLU A 289 -16.83 -7.97 -10.50
CA GLU A 289 -18.23 -7.64 -10.14
C GLU A 289 -18.31 -6.58 -9.04
N ASP A 290 -17.48 -6.70 -7.99
CA ASP A 290 -17.44 -5.74 -6.89
C ASP A 290 -16.96 -4.36 -7.36
N TYR A 291 -15.93 -4.30 -8.22
CA TYR A 291 -15.46 -3.04 -8.78
C TYR A 291 -16.44 -2.42 -9.78
N MET A 292 -17.12 -3.23 -10.60
CA MET A 292 -18.15 -2.73 -11.51
C MET A 292 -19.34 -2.17 -10.73
N ARG A 293 -19.76 -2.84 -9.64
CA ARG A 293 -20.81 -2.33 -8.76
C ARG A 293 -20.39 -1.01 -8.10
N MET A 294 -19.17 -0.95 -7.56
CA MET A 294 -18.64 0.28 -6.99
C MET A 294 -18.60 1.42 -8.02
N LEU A 295 -18.18 1.13 -9.26
CA LEU A 295 -18.17 2.12 -10.33
C LEU A 295 -19.59 2.58 -10.70
N ALA A 296 -20.56 1.66 -10.75
CA ALA A 296 -21.97 1.99 -10.99
C ALA A 296 -22.56 2.83 -9.86
N GLU A 297 -22.26 2.50 -8.60
CA GLU A 297 -22.71 3.24 -7.42
C GLU A 297 -22.15 4.67 -7.40
N VAL A 298 -20.86 4.83 -7.69
CA VAL A 298 -20.18 6.14 -7.65
C VAL A 298 -20.54 7.01 -8.86
N THR A 299 -20.74 6.41 -10.04
CA THR A 299 -20.99 7.16 -11.28
C THR A 299 -22.46 7.20 -11.71
N GLY A 300 -23.32 6.35 -11.17
CA GLY A 300 -24.69 6.17 -11.65
C GLY A 300 -24.80 5.68 -13.09
N VAL A 301 -23.69 5.18 -13.69
CA VAL A 301 -23.66 4.69 -15.06
C VAL A 301 -23.42 3.19 -15.04
N GLU A 302 -24.30 2.43 -15.69
CA GLU A 302 -24.19 0.98 -15.81
C GLU A 302 -23.21 0.55 -16.91
N PRO A 303 -22.56 -0.63 -16.81
CA PRO A 303 -21.74 -1.15 -17.88
C PRO A 303 -22.58 -1.40 -19.14
N SER A 304 -22.00 -1.08 -20.30
CA SER A 304 -22.66 -1.34 -21.58
C SER A 304 -22.87 -2.83 -21.82
N GLU A 305 -23.82 -3.17 -22.69
CA GLU A 305 -24.05 -4.56 -23.10
C GLU A 305 -22.78 -5.20 -23.68
N ASP A 306 -21.97 -4.44 -24.41
CA ASP A 306 -20.71 -4.93 -24.99
C ASP A 306 -19.65 -5.18 -23.92
N THR A 307 -19.56 -4.33 -22.90
CA THR A 307 -18.71 -4.59 -21.72
C THR A 307 -19.14 -5.87 -21.01
N LEU A 308 -20.43 -6.04 -20.76
CA LEU A 308 -20.95 -7.24 -20.12
C LEU A 308 -20.66 -8.49 -20.97
N LYS A 309 -20.79 -8.40 -22.30
CA LYS A 309 -20.36 -9.47 -23.21
C LYS A 309 -18.88 -9.78 -23.08
N ILE A 310 -17.99 -8.79 -22.96
CA ILE A 310 -16.55 -9.02 -22.73
C ILE A 310 -16.35 -9.76 -21.41
N LEU A 311 -16.98 -9.30 -20.33
CA LEU A 311 -16.88 -9.92 -19.00
C LEU A 311 -17.27 -11.40 -19.04
N TYR A 312 -18.40 -11.72 -19.68
CA TYR A 312 -18.89 -13.09 -19.80
C TYR A 312 -18.16 -13.93 -20.88
N GLN A 313 -17.50 -13.28 -21.85
CA GLN A 313 -16.67 -13.98 -22.84
C GLN A 313 -15.31 -14.37 -22.26
N VAL A 314 -14.68 -13.55 -21.41
CA VAL A 314 -13.40 -13.87 -20.76
C VAL A 314 -13.52 -15.14 -19.89
N ASP A 315 -14.66 -15.37 -19.25
CA ASP A 315 -14.96 -16.61 -18.53
C ASP A 315 -14.98 -17.86 -19.43
N THR A 316 -15.16 -17.70 -20.74
CA THR A 316 -15.10 -18.81 -21.71
C THR A 316 -13.69 -19.09 -22.26
N TRP A 317 -12.70 -18.23 -21.97
CA TRP A 317 -11.32 -18.42 -22.39
C TRP A 317 -10.59 -19.36 -21.42
N TRP A 318 -10.84 -20.64 -21.65
CA TRP A 318 -10.05 -21.76 -21.14
C TRP A 318 -8.58 -21.60 -21.57
N ASN A 319 -7.66 -21.43 -20.60
CA ASN A 319 -6.23 -21.59 -20.82
C ASN A 319 -5.85 -23.07 -20.62
N PRO A 320 -5.49 -23.83 -21.67
CA PRO A 320 -5.18 -25.26 -21.57
C PRO A 320 -3.96 -25.56 -20.67
N ALA A 321 -3.11 -24.56 -20.38
CA ALA A 321 -1.88 -24.75 -19.61
C ALA A 321 -2.10 -25.01 -18.11
N HIS A 322 -3.30 -24.74 -17.57
CA HIS A 322 -3.58 -24.88 -16.13
C HIS A 322 -4.42 -26.12 -15.73
N GLY A 323 -4.58 -27.11 -16.63
CA GLY A 323 -4.91 -28.48 -16.23
C GLY A 323 -6.27 -28.74 -15.57
N TYR A 324 -7.24 -27.82 -15.67
CA TYR A 324 -8.63 -28.10 -15.27
C TYR A 324 -9.47 -28.45 -16.49
N ILE A 325 -9.88 -29.72 -16.57
CA ILE A 325 -10.83 -30.21 -17.57
C ILE A 325 -12.25 -29.94 -17.04
N ALA A 326 -12.96 -29.00 -17.66
CA ALA A 326 -14.41 -28.95 -17.60
C ALA A 326 -14.98 -29.27 -19.00
N ASN A 327 -15.94 -30.20 -19.01
CA ASN A 327 -16.41 -30.94 -20.17
C ASN A 327 -17.31 -30.11 -21.11
N ARG A 328 -17.35 -30.44 -22.42
CA ARG A 328 -18.14 -29.75 -23.48
C ARG A 328 -19.65 -29.59 -23.21
N THR A 329 -20.21 -30.30 -22.23
CA THR A 329 -21.62 -30.18 -21.83
C THR A 329 -21.91 -28.92 -20.99
N TYR A 330 -20.89 -28.30 -20.38
CA TYR A 330 -21.05 -27.04 -19.63
C TYR A 330 -21.37 -25.83 -20.52
N HIS A 331 -21.02 -25.88 -21.80
CA HIS A 331 -21.14 -24.73 -22.71
C HIS A 331 -22.59 -24.30 -22.97
N TYR A 332 -23.55 -25.23 -22.92
CA TYR A 332 -24.97 -24.91 -23.11
C TYR A 332 -25.65 -24.47 -21.79
N LEU A 333 -25.14 -24.95 -20.66
CA LEU A 333 -25.62 -24.55 -19.34
C LEU A 333 -25.10 -23.16 -18.97
N ASP A 334 -23.85 -22.81 -19.27
CA ASP A 334 -23.29 -21.48 -19.00
C ASP A 334 -24.00 -20.38 -19.79
N LEU A 335 -24.41 -20.60 -21.05
CA LEU A 335 -25.18 -19.60 -21.80
C LEU A 335 -26.54 -19.31 -21.14
N LYS A 336 -27.27 -20.34 -20.72
CA LYS A 336 -28.53 -20.20 -19.96
C LYS A 336 -28.31 -19.61 -18.57
N PHE A 337 -27.18 -19.93 -17.93
CA PHE A 337 -26.81 -19.41 -16.62
C PHE A 337 -26.36 -17.95 -16.68
N VAL A 338 -25.70 -17.54 -17.77
CA VAL A 338 -25.32 -16.15 -18.08
C VAL A 338 -26.57 -15.34 -18.40
N GLU A 339 -27.51 -15.85 -19.20
CA GLU A 339 -28.83 -15.22 -19.41
C GLU A 339 -29.57 -15.04 -18.07
N MET A 340 -29.56 -16.06 -17.20
CA MET A 340 -30.20 -16.01 -15.90
C MET A 340 -29.51 -15.04 -14.94
N ARG A 341 -28.17 -15.03 -14.86
CA ARG A 341 -27.39 -14.11 -14.01
C ARG A 341 -27.47 -12.67 -14.52
N TYR A 342 -27.48 -12.46 -15.82
CA TYR A 342 -27.73 -11.17 -16.44
C TYR A 342 -29.13 -10.66 -16.07
N ALA A 343 -30.15 -11.52 -16.10
CA ALA A 343 -31.49 -11.17 -15.62
C ALA A 343 -31.50 -10.83 -14.12
N CYS A 344 -30.75 -11.56 -13.29
CA CYS A 344 -30.62 -11.29 -11.85
C CYS A 344 -29.94 -9.95 -11.56
N LEU A 345 -28.81 -9.67 -12.22
CA LEU A 345 -28.06 -8.43 -12.06
C LEU A 345 -28.89 -7.24 -12.56
N LYS A 346 -29.54 -7.37 -13.72
CA LYS A 346 -30.46 -6.37 -14.25
C LYS A 346 -31.65 -6.11 -13.31
N ALA A 347 -32.21 -7.16 -12.70
CA ALA A 347 -33.28 -7.02 -11.70
C ALA A 347 -32.81 -6.33 -10.40
N LEU A 348 -31.59 -6.64 -9.92
CA LEU A 348 -30.98 -5.99 -8.76
C LEU A 348 -30.69 -4.51 -9.01
N LEU A 349 -30.20 -4.16 -10.20
CA LEU A 349 -29.91 -2.78 -10.59
C LEU A 349 -31.18 -1.96 -10.86
N LEU A 350 -32.25 -2.60 -11.37
CA LEU A 350 -33.55 -1.96 -11.64
C LEU A 350 -34.46 -1.82 -10.41
N GLN A 351 -34.07 -2.39 -9.25
CA GLN A 351 -34.88 -2.41 -8.02
C GLN A 351 -35.22 -1.00 -7.50
N GLN A 352 -34.50 0.05 -7.94
CA GLN A 352 -34.83 1.45 -7.62
C GLN A 352 -35.95 2.07 -8.50
N SER A 353 -36.45 1.36 -9.52
CA SER A 353 -37.34 1.94 -10.54
C SER A 353 -38.60 1.13 -10.90
N LEU A 354 -38.81 -0.06 -10.33
CA LEU A 354 -39.92 -0.95 -10.67
C LEU A 354 -41.00 -0.96 -9.57
N GLY A 355 -42.26 -1.11 -9.97
CA GLY A 355 -43.38 -1.31 -9.06
C GLY A 355 -43.41 -2.73 -8.49
N ASP A 356 -44.05 -2.92 -7.33
CA ASP A 356 -44.07 -4.19 -6.60
C ASP A 356 -44.56 -5.38 -7.45
N ASP A 357 -45.52 -5.16 -8.36
CA ASP A 357 -46.08 -6.21 -9.24
C ASP A 357 -45.05 -6.71 -10.27
N ASP A 358 -44.22 -5.83 -10.83
CA ASP A 358 -43.17 -6.19 -11.80
C ASP A 358 -42.03 -6.95 -11.10
N LEU A 359 -41.76 -6.61 -9.83
CA LEU A 359 -40.77 -7.29 -9.01
C LEU A 359 -41.21 -8.72 -8.66
N GLU A 360 -42.50 -8.93 -8.38
CA GLU A 360 -43.07 -10.23 -8.02
C GLU A 360 -43.03 -11.22 -9.20
N GLU A 361 -43.33 -10.77 -10.42
CA GLU A 361 -43.26 -11.59 -11.63
C GLU A 361 -41.81 -11.97 -12.00
N ILE A 362 -40.87 -11.03 -11.83
CA ILE A 362 -39.44 -11.29 -12.03
C ILE A 362 -38.94 -12.29 -10.99
N LEU A 363 -39.30 -12.13 -9.71
CA LEU A 363 -38.91 -13.03 -8.62
C LEU A 363 -39.51 -14.44 -8.80
N ALA A 364 -40.77 -14.56 -9.21
CA ALA A 364 -41.40 -15.85 -9.49
C ALA A 364 -40.68 -16.60 -10.63
N SER A 365 -40.37 -15.90 -11.72
CA SER A 365 -39.60 -16.46 -12.85
C SER A 365 -38.19 -16.87 -12.45
N LEU A 366 -37.57 -16.13 -11.52
CA LEU A 366 -36.26 -16.40 -10.95
C LEU A 366 -36.28 -17.65 -10.05
N VAL A 367 -37.30 -17.78 -9.20
CA VAL A 367 -37.50 -18.94 -8.33
C VAL A 367 -37.72 -20.20 -9.16
N ASP A 368 -38.54 -20.15 -10.20
CA ASP A 368 -38.78 -21.29 -11.09
C ASP A 368 -37.53 -21.70 -11.85
N ALA A 369 -36.74 -20.73 -12.34
CA ALA A 369 -35.47 -21.00 -13.02
C ALA A 369 -34.41 -21.59 -12.06
N LEU A 370 -34.35 -21.09 -10.82
CA LEU A 370 -33.48 -21.63 -9.77
C LEU A 370 -33.89 -23.05 -9.34
N PHE A 371 -35.19 -23.31 -9.23
CA PHE A 371 -35.72 -24.63 -8.86
C PHE A 371 -35.46 -25.65 -9.97
N LEU A 372 -35.67 -25.27 -11.23
CA LEU A 372 -35.37 -26.11 -12.39
C LEU A 372 -33.86 -26.37 -12.51
N GLY A 373 -33.02 -25.36 -12.31
CA GLY A 373 -31.57 -25.48 -12.29
C GLY A 373 -31.03 -26.31 -11.11
N TRP A 374 -31.76 -26.35 -9.99
CA TRP A 374 -31.45 -27.19 -8.83
C TRP A 374 -31.88 -28.64 -9.05
N GLU A 375 -33.11 -28.89 -9.55
CA GLU A 375 -33.57 -30.25 -9.89
C GLU A 375 -32.71 -30.92 -10.96
N LEU A 376 -32.32 -30.18 -12.00
CA LEU A 376 -31.45 -30.68 -13.06
C LEU A 376 -30.07 -31.04 -12.52
N ARG A 377 -29.52 -30.23 -11.60
CA ARG A 377 -28.26 -30.55 -10.90
C ARG A 377 -28.38 -31.77 -10.01
N GLN A 378 -29.46 -31.91 -9.23
CA GLN A 378 -29.67 -33.08 -8.36
C GLN A 378 -29.81 -34.38 -9.17
N LYS A 379 -30.61 -34.36 -10.24
CA LYS A 379 -30.79 -35.53 -11.12
C LYS A 379 -29.49 -35.92 -11.83
N GLN A 380 -28.73 -34.95 -12.35
CA GLN A 380 -27.48 -35.25 -13.06
C GLN A 380 -26.32 -35.61 -12.13
N SER A 381 -26.18 -34.96 -10.96
CA SER A 381 -25.16 -35.32 -9.97
C SER A 381 -25.39 -36.73 -9.43
N LYS A 382 -26.65 -37.15 -9.22
CA LYS A 382 -26.99 -38.51 -8.82
C LYS A 382 -26.64 -39.54 -9.89
N THR A 383 -27.09 -39.34 -11.13
CA THR A 383 -26.80 -40.26 -12.25
C THR A 383 -25.30 -40.35 -12.54
N TYR A 384 -24.57 -39.24 -12.43
CA TYR A 384 -23.13 -39.20 -12.66
C TYR A 384 -22.34 -39.86 -11.52
N LEU A 385 -22.72 -39.65 -10.26
CA LEU A 385 -22.12 -40.31 -9.10
C LEU A 385 -22.40 -41.82 -9.11
N GLU A 386 -23.60 -42.25 -9.51
CA GLU A 386 -23.95 -43.67 -9.70
C GLU A 386 -23.07 -44.31 -10.79
N MET A 387 -22.87 -43.62 -11.93
CA MET A 387 -21.95 -44.06 -13.00
C MET A 387 -20.49 -44.21 -12.52
N VAL A 388 -19.98 -43.23 -11.78
CA VAL A 388 -18.58 -43.22 -11.28
C VAL A 388 -18.36 -44.31 -10.23
N LEU A 389 -19.36 -44.57 -9.37
CA LEU A 389 -19.31 -45.62 -8.36
C LEU A 389 -19.38 -47.03 -8.97
N GLU A 390 -20.07 -47.21 -10.10
CA GLU A 390 -20.13 -48.49 -10.83
C GLU A 390 -18.83 -48.81 -11.58
N GLN A 391 -18.07 -47.79 -12.01
CA GLN A 391 -16.83 -47.97 -12.80
C GLN A 391 -15.56 -48.21 -11.95
N GLY A 392 -15.64 -48.11 -10.62
CA GLY A 392 -14.55 -48.52 -9.72
C GLY A 392 -13.29 -47.64 -9.77
N GLU A 393 -13.36 -46.41 -10.25
CA GLU A 393 -12.19 -45.53 -10.39
C GLU A 393 -11.84 -44.78 -9.09
N ARG A 394 -11.03 -45.43 -8.23
CA ARG A 394 -10.45 -44.81 -7.02
C ARG A 394 -9.71 -43.48 -7.24
N PRO A 395 -8.86 -43.33 -8.28
CA PRO A 395 -8.05 -42.10 -8.44
C PRO A 395 -8.91 -40.85 -8.68
N PHE A 396 -10.06 -41.01 -9.33
CA PHE A 396 -10.97 -39.92 -9.64
C PHE A 396 -11.70 -39.41 -8.40
N LEU A 397 -12.13 -40.32 -7.51
CA LEU A 397 -12.80 -39.95 -6.27
C LEU A 397 -11.86 -39.21 -5.31
N GLU A 398 -10.57 -39.55 -5.31
CA GLU A 398 -9.53 -38.85 -4.56
C GLU A 398 -9.30 -37.43 -5.10
N GLN A 399 -9.19 -37.25 -6.42
CA GLN A 399 -9.08 -35.92 -7.04
C GLN A 399 -10.31 -35.03 -6.80
N TRP A 400 -11.52 -35.60 -6.89
CA TRP A 400 -12.74 -34.85 -6.60
C TRP A 400 -12.80 -34.42 -5.14
N MET A 401 -12.40 -35.30 -4.22
CA MET A 401 -12.28 -34.95 -2.81
C MET A 401 -11.24 -33.85 -2.58
N ASP A 402 -10.06 -33.92 -3.20
CA ASP A 402 -9.05 -32.87 -3.06
C ASP A 402 -9.54 -31.51 -3.57
N GLY A 403 -10.31 -31.49 -4.67
CA GLY A 403 -10.97 -30.27 -5.18
C GLY A 403 -12.03 -29.71 -4.23
N LEU A 404 -12.86 -30.58 -3.64
CA LEU A 404 -13.85 -30.19 -2.63
C LEU A 404 -13.18 -29.62 -1.37
N MET A 405 -12.11 -30.27 -0.90
CA MET A 405 -11.35 -29.86 0.27
C MET A 405 -10.64 -28.52 0.03
N HIS A 406 -10.10 -28.32 -1.17
CA HIS A 406 -9.51 -27.04 -1.57
C HIS A 406 -10.56 -25.91 -1.58
N ALA A 407 -11.73 -26.14 -2.17
CA ALA A 407 -12.82 -25.18 -2.18
C ALA A 407 -13.33 -24.84 -0.77
N MET A 408 -13.40 -25.83 0.13
CA MET A 408 -13.74 -25.60 1.54
C MET A 408 -12.75 -24.64 2.24
N VAL A 409 -11.45 -24.77 1.97
CA VAL A 409 -10.41 -23.91 2.54
C VAL A 409 -10.46 -22.50 1.95
N THR A 410 -10.46 -22.40 0.62
CA THR A 410 -10.23 -21.12 -0.07
C THR A 410 -11.48 -20.27 -0.22
N ARG A 411 -12.67 -20.88 -0.37
CA ARG A 411 -13.94 -20.16 -0.57
C ARG A 411 -14.79 -20.05 0.69
N PHE A 412 -14.71 -21.02 1.60
CA PHE A 412 -15.56 -21.04 2.80
C PHE A 412 -14.78 -20.79 4.10
N GLY A 413 -13.49 -20.45 4.01
CA GLY A 413 -12.66 -20.08 5.16
C GLY A 413 -12.39 -21.23 6.13
N PHE A 414 -12.44 -22.49 5.68
CA PHE A 414 -12.19 -23.62 6.56
C PHE A 414 -10.70 -23.69 6.91
N GLY A 415 -10.36 -23.58 8.20
CA GLY A 415 -9.00 -23.80 8.67
C GLY A 415 -8.55 -25.26 8.47
N TRP A 416 -7.24 -25.48 8.32
CA TRP A 416 -6.61 -26.79 8.05
C TRP A 416 -6.98 -27.92 9.03
N ARG A 417 -7.39 -27.58 10.26
CA ARG A 417 -7.91 -28.57 11.23
C ARG A 417 -9.26 -29.16 10.82
N ARG A 418 -10.14 -28.36 10.19
CA ARG A 418 -11.42 -28.84 9.62
C ARG A 418 -11.16 -29.79 8.45
N VAL A 419 -10.15 -29.48 7.63
CA VAL A 419 -9.72 -30.35 6.53
C VAL A 419 -9.25 -31.71 7.06
N ALA A 420 -8.44 -31.71 8.11
CA ALA A 420 -7.94 -32.93 8.75
C ALA A 420 -9.05 -33.77 9.38
N PHE A 421 -10.09 -33.14 9.96
CA PHE A 421 -11.26 -33.84 10.49
C PHE A 421 -12.00 -34.63 9.40
N PHE A 422 -12.32 -33.98 8.28
CA PHE A 422 -13.02 -34.65 7.18
C PHE A 422 -12.15 -35.75 6.55
N GLN A 423 -10.86 -35.51 6.32
CA GLN A 423 -9.93 -36.54 5.85
C GLN A 423 -9.89 -37.76 6.80
N LYS A 424 -9.90 -37.53 8.12
CA LYS A 424 -9.94 -38.61 9.12
C LYS A 424 -11.27 -39.37 9.07
N LYS A 425 -12.39 -38.68 8.95
CA LYS A 425 -13.74 -39.28 8.83
C LYS A 425 -13.88 -40.10 7.54
N THR A 426 -13.43 -39.57 6.41
CA THR A 426 -13.41 -40.28 5.13
C THR A 426 -12.59 -41.56 5.20
N ARG A 427 -11.39 -41.51 5.82
CA ARG A 427 -10.54 -42.70 6.01
C ARG A 427 -11.18 -43.76 6.89
N LEU A 428 -11.95 -43.36 7.90
CA LEU A 428 -12.60 -44.30 8.84
C LEU A 428 -13.86 -44.95 8.28
N MET A 429 -14.64 -44.23 7.46
CA MET A 429 -15.93 -44.71 6.93
C MET A 429 -15.80 -45.29 5.52
N GLY A 430 -14.74 -44.97 4.79
CA GLY A 430 -14.63 -45.22 3.36
C GLY A 430 -15.49 -44.25 2.55
N ASN A 431 -15.03 -43.91 1.35
CA ASN A 431 -15.57 -42.77 0.59
C ASN A 431 -17.08 -42.86 0.31
N LYS A 432 -17.59 -44.05 0.00
CA LYS A 432 -19.02 -44.26 -0.29
C LYS A 432 -19.90 -44.00 0.94
N GLN A 433 -19.54 -44.54 2.11
CA GLN A 433 -20.31 -44.33 3.34
C GLN A 433 -20.21 -42.89 3.85
N PHE A 434 -19.07 -42.22 3.60
CA PHE A 434 -18.91 -40.81 3.95
C PHE A 434 -19.80 -39.90 3.08
N VAL A 435 -19.87 -40.16 1.77
CA VAL A 435 -20.76 -39.43 0.85
C VAL A 435 -22.22 -39.70 1.19
N ASP A 436 -22.61 -40.96 1.42
CA ASP A 436 -23.96 -41.31 1.86
C ASP A 436 -24.29 -40.66 3.21
N TRP A 437 -23.33 -40.53 4.12
CA TRP A 437 -23.51 -39.85 5.41
C TRP A 437 -23.77 -38.33 5.23
N ILE A 438 -23.00 -37.65 4.39
CA ILE A 438 -23.24 -36.22 4.07
C ILE A 438 -24.61 -36.03 3.41
N ILE A 439 -24.95 -36.85 2.42
CA ILE A 439 -26.20 -36.76 1.66
C ILE A 439 -27.41 -37.05 2.56
N THR A 440 -27.32 -38.07 3.42
CA THR A 440 -28.48 -38.54 4.20
C THR A 440 -28.69 -37.74 5.48
N LYS A 441 -27.63 -37.19 6.09
CA LYS A 441 -27.73 -36.50 7.38
C LYS A 441 -27.61 -34.98 7.29
N GLY A 442 -27.10 -34.45 6.17
CA GLY A 442 -26.65 -33.06 6.12
C GLY A 442 -25.53 -32.81 7.13
N ILE A 443 -24.94 -31.61 7.11
CA ILE A 443 -24.15 -31.14 8.26
C ILE A 443 -25.15 -30.49 9.21
N PRO A 444 -25.49 -31.10 10.36
CA PRO A 444 -26.44 -30.49 11.29
C PRO A 444 -25.85 -29.17 11.80
N ILE A 445 -26.57 -28.08 11.53
CA ILE A 445 -26.30 -26.75 12.08
C ILE A 445 -27.15 -26.64 13.32
N ILE A 446 -26.52 -26.43 14.47
CA ILE A 446 -27.22 -26.20 15.73
C ILE A 446 -26.98 -24.75 16.14
N GLU A 447 -28.08 -24.03 16.35
CA GLU A 447 -28.03 -22.68 16.88
C GLU A 447 -27.93 -22.69 18.40
N VAL A 448 -26.96 -21.95 18.94
CA VAL A 448 -26.77 -21.76 20.37
C VAL A 448 -26.90 -20.26 20.66
N THR A 449 -27.84 -19.89 21.51
CA THR A 449 -28.05 -18.49 21.91
C THR A 449 -27.35 -18.21 23.24
N VAL A 450 -26.41 -17.26 23.24
CA VAL A 450 -25.67 -16.84 24.45
C VAL A 450 -26.44 -15.73 25.15
N GLN A 451 -26.68 -15.91 26.45
CA GLN A 451 -27.39 -14.92 27.27
C GLN A 451 -26.45 -13.82 27.79
N PRO A 452 -26.94 -12.59 28.03
CA PRO A 452 -26.14 -11.53 28.63
C PRO A 452 -25.56 -11.94 29.99
N GLY A 453 -24.23 -11.95 30.10
CA GLY A 453 -23.50 -12.31 31.33
C GLY A 453 -22.80 -13.67 31.30
N GLU A 454 -23.02 -14.49 30.27
CA GLU A 454 -22.27 -15.74 30.08
C GLU A 454 -20.86 -15.46 29.52
N SER A 455 -19.85 -16.08 30.12
CA SER A 455 -18.46 -15.94 29.68
C SER A 455 -18.27 -16.68 28.35
N ARG A 456 -17.56 -16.05 27.40
CA ARG A 456 -17.21 -16.66 26.10
C ARG A 456 -16.40 -17.96 26.22
N HIS A 457 -15.88 -18.28 27.40
CA HIS A 457 -14.95 -19.39 27.63
C HIS A 457 -15.65 -20.69 28.06
N ASP A 458 -16.97 -20.64 28.31
CA ASP A 458 -17.74 -21.77 28.86
C ASP A 458 -18.69 -22.43 27.83
N MET A 459 -18.63 -22.04 26.56
CA MET A 459 -19.50 -22.60 25.53
C MET A 459 -19.22 -24.10 25.31
N GLN A 460 -20.21 -24.94 25.54
CA GLN A 460 -20.14 -26.38 25.27
C GLN A 460 -20.93 -26.73 24.02
N CYS A 461 -20.39 -27.63 23.20
CA CYS A 461 -21.14 -28.10 22.05
C CYS A 461 -22.30 -29.01 22.48
N PRO A 462 -23.53 -28.75 22.04
CA PRO A 462 -24.72 -29.48 22.48
C PRO A 462 -24.72 -30.97 22.07
N GLY A 463 -23.94 -31.35 21.06
CA GLY A 463 -23.84 -32.75 20.65
C GLY A 463 -22.80 -33.58 21.39
N CYS A 464 -21.79 -32.94 21.99
CA CYS A 464 -20.60 -33.64 22.51
C CYS A 464 -20.17 -33.16 23.92
N ASN A 465 -20.76 -32.09 24.44
CA ASN A 465 -20.40 -31.36 25.66
C ASN A 465 -18.93 -30.91 25.75
N SER A 466 -18.16 -30.95 24.66
CA SER A 466 -16.80 -30.41 24.66
C SER A 466 -16.81 -28.89 24.59
N ILE A 467 -15.86 -28.26 25.27
CA ILE A 467 -15.66 -26.80 25.23
C ILE A 467 -15.31 -26.36 23.80
N LEU A 468 -15.99 -25.34 23.31
CA LEU A 468 -15.78 -24.73 22.00
C LEU A 468 -14.74 -23.60 22.12
N ALA A 469 -13.62 -23.73 21.41
CA ALA A 469 -12.47 -22.85 21.60
C ALA A 469 -12.50 -21.53 20.78
N PHE A 470 -13.53 -21.25 19.96
CA PHE A 470 -13.49 -20.13 18.99
C PHE A 470 -14.86 -19.46 18.71
N LEU A 471 -14.80 -18.25 18.15
CA LEU A 471 -15.95 -17.43 17.72
C LEU A 471 -16.75 -18.07 16.55
N PRO A 472 -18.07 -17.84 16.46
CA PRO A 472 -18.96 -18.48 15.48
C PRO A 472 -18.80 -17.96 14.03
N PRO A 473 -19.16 -18.79 13.02
CA PRO A 473 -19.60 -20.19 13.13
C PRO A 473 -18.43 -21.16 13.38
N CYS A 474 -18.56 -22.04 14.38
CA CYS A 474 -17.51 -22.98 14.80
C CYS A 474 -17.96 -24.46 14.66
N VAL A 475 -17.02 -25.40 14.61
CA VAL A 475 -17.31 -26.85 14.50
C VAL A 475 -16.78 -27.52 15.78
N CYS A 476 -17.56 -28.37 16.47
CA CYS A 476 -17.05 -29.13 17.64
C CYS A 476 -15.92 -30.05 17.18
N ASP A 477 -14.70 -29.85 17.69
CA ASP A 477 -13.55 -30.70 17.38
C ASP A 477 -13.77 -32.17 17.77
N SER A 478 -14.66 -32.43 18.75
CA SER A 478 -14.97 -33.78 19.24
C SER A 478 -16.00 -34.52 18.37
N CYS A 479 -17.04 -33.87 17.85
CA CYS A 479 -18.13 -34.54 17.11
C CYS A 479 -18.36 -34.04 15.68
N GLY A 480 -17.74 -32.93 15.28
CA GLY A 480 -17.87 -32.36 13.94
C GLY A 480 -19.18 -31.60 13.68
N MET A 481 -19.99 -31.33 14.70
CA MET A 481 -21.22 -30.53 14.54
C MET A 481 -20.90 -29.06 14.28
N LEU A 482 -21.59 -28.44 13.34
CA LEU A 482 -21.52 -27.01 13.10
C LEU A 482 -22.40 -26.30 14.13
N VAL A 483 -21.80 -25.42 14.93
CA VAL A 483 -22.46 -24.64 15.97
C VAL A 483 -22.46 -23.18 15.52
N GLN A 484 -23.66 -22.67 15.25
CA GLN A 484 -23.89 -21.27 14.95
C GLN A 484 -24.29 -20.58 16.24
N VAL A 485 -23.48 -19.62 16.70
CA VAL A 485 -23.73 -18.93 17.97
C VAL A 485 -24.35 -17.58 17.67
N THR A 486 -25.52 -17.31 18.25
CA THR A 486 -26.20 -16.01 18.22
C THR A 486 -26.12 -15.37 19.61
N TYR A 487 -25.89 -14.07 19.67
CA TYR A 487 -25.83 -13.31 20.93
C TYR A 487 -27.13 -12.53 21.09
N GLN A 488 -27.75 -12.60 22.28
CA GLN A 488 -28.94 -11.82 22.63
C GLN A 488 -28.61 -10.47 23.24
#